data_AF-A0A9Y3VIN9-F1
#
_entry.id   AF-A0A9Y3VIN9-F1
#
_cell.length_a   1.000
_cell.length_b   1.000
_cell.length_c   1.000
_cell.angle_alpha   90.00
_cell.angle_beta   90.00
_cell.angle_gamma   90.00
#
_symmetry.space_group_name_H-M   'P 1'
#
loop_
_entity.id
_entity.type
_entity.pdbx_description
1 polymer ?
#
loop_
_entity_poly.entity_id
_entity_poly.type
_entity_poly.pdbx_seq_one_letter_code
_entity_poly.pdbx_strand_id
1 'polypeptide(L)'
;LALRRYSSAVSEMEQTILLPSLLRDMPSDEVWDCEAAEETCKDLFSNYLMLKAIRTTVESGLIRLDDHKAKNNIALNKTLEPLLDTDPEALFHFHVRGLFSVMSDLTKKTQTLTEKYMDIIGIAN
;
A
#
# COMPACT_ATOMS: atom_id res chain seq x y z
N LEU A 1 -5.13 5.77 -12.45
CA LEU A 1 -5.77 7.10 -12.19
C LEU A 1 -5.94 7.36 -10.69
N ALA A 2 -6.52 6.43 -9.91
CA ALA A 2 -6.77 6.59 -8.47
C ALA A 2 -5.52 6.99 -7.65
N LEU A 3 -4.42 6.25 -7.74
CA LEU A 3 -3.17 6.57 -7.01
C LEU A 3 -2.60 7.95 -7.37
N ARG A 4 -2.73 8.39 -8.62
CA ARG A 4 -2.28 9.74 -9.04
C ARG A 4 -3.18 10.84 -8.46
N ARG A 5 -4.50 10.62 -8.46
CA ARG A 5 -5.46 11.56 -7.84
C ARG A 5 -5.20 11.67 -6.34
N TYR A 6 -4.93 10.53 -5.69
CA TYR A 6 -4.54 10.49 -4.29
C TYR A 6 -3.25 11.27 -4.01
N SER A 7 -2.17 11.02 -4.77
CA SER A 7 -0.91 11.78 -4.65
C SER A 7 -1.14 13.29 -4.79
N SER A 8 -1.97 13.71 -5.75
CA SER A 8 -2.32 15.13 -5.95
C SER A 8 -3.02 15.71 -4.73
N ALA A 9 -4.04 15.02 -4.21
CA ALA A 9 -4.80 15.48 -3.05
C ALA A 9 -3.92 15.61 -1.80
N VAL A 10 -3.04 14.64 -1.55
CA VAL A 10 -2.09 14.71 -0.42
C VAL A 10 -1.06 15.82 -0.64
N SER A 11 -0.62 16.07 -1.88
CA SER A 11 0.25 17.21 -2.19
C SER A 11 -0.43 18.55 -1.94
N GLU A 12 -1.70 18.70 -2.32
CA GLU A 12 -2.51 19.91 -2.04
C GLU A 12 -2.69 20.11 -0.53
N MET A 13 -2.94 19.02 0.22
CA MET A 13 -3.00 19.02 1.67
C MET A 13 -1.69 19.53 2.29
N GLU A 14 -0.54 19.04 1.83
CA GLU A 14 0.79 19.48 2.33
C GLU A 14 1.11 20.94 1.98
N GLN A 15 0.63 21.44 0.84
CA GLN A 15 0.78 22.85 0.47
C GLN A 15 -0.13 23.77 1.30
N THR A 16 -1.29 23.27 1.72
CA THR A 16 -2.28 24.03 2.50
C THR A 16 -1.94 24.06 3.98
N ILE A 17 -1.49 22.94 4.54
CA ILE A 17 -1.21 22.77 5.98
C ILE A 17 0.23 23.21 6.27
N LEU A 18 0.42 24.51 6.44
CA LEU A 18 1.73 25.12 6.67
C LEU A 18 2.30 24.87 8.07
N LEU A 19 1.44 24.58 9.05
CA LEU A 19 1.85 24.28 10.42
C LEU A 19 1.12 23.01 10.93
N PRO A 20 1.59 21.81 10.58
CA PRO A 20 0.91 20.55 10.92
C PRO A 20 0.74 20.31 12.42
N SER A 21 1.58 20.92 13.27
CA SER A 21 1.47 20.80 14.72
C SER A 21 0.16 21.36 15.28
N LEU A 22 -0.53 22.24 14.56
CA LEU A 22 -1.85 22.75 14.95
C LEU A 22 -2.95 21.67 14.87
N LEU A 23 -2.68 20.54 14.23
CA LEU A 23 -3.62 19.42 14.11
C LEU A 23 -3.53 18.45 15.30
N ARG A 24 -2.57 18.65 16.20
CA ARG A 24 -2.42 17.80 17.38
C ARG A 24 -3.60 18.00 18.32
N ASP A 25 -4.08 16.90 18.88
CA ASP A 25 -5.20 16.87 19.82
C ASP A 25 -6.52 17.45 19.25
N MET A 26 -6.58 17.71 17.94
CA MET A 26 -7.81 18.12 17.26
C MET A 26 -8.64 16.88 16.94
N PRO A 27 -9.94 16.88 17.31
CA PRO A 27 -10.82 15.77 16.97
C PRO A 27 -10.97 15.68 15.45
N SER A 28 -11.05 14.45 14.95
CA SER A 28 -11.48 14.22 13.57
C SER A 28 -13.00 14.30 13.55
N ASP A 29 -13.56 15.34 12.94
CA ASP A 29 -15.03 15.48 12.79
C ASP A 29 -15.61 14.44 11.82
N GLU A 30 -14.76 13.70 11.10
CA GLU A 30 -15.15 12.65 10.18
C GLU A 30 -15.37 11.32 10.92
N VAL A 31 -16.66 10.96 11.02
CA VAL A 31 -17.13 9.60 11.25
C VAL A 31 -16.63 8.72 10.09
N TRP A 32 -15.39 8.27 10.14
CA TRP A 32 -14.91 7.17 9.31
C TRP A 32 -15.51 5.85 9.81
N ASP A 33 -16.84 5.67 9.74
CA ASP A 33 -17.56 4.44 10.11
C ASP A 33 -16.98 3.69 11.33
N CYS A 34 -16.52 4.41 12.36
CA CYS A 34 -16.08 3.82 13.62
C CYS A 34 -17.33 3.56 14.46
N GLU A 35 -18.23 2.69 14.00
CA GLU A 35 -19.33 2.17 14.81
C GLU A 35 -18.86 1.17 15.87
N ALA A 36 -17.57 0.83 15.92
CA ALA A 36 -17.03 -0.08 16.91
C ALA A 36 -15.70 0.43 17.51
N ALA A 37 -15.73 0.56 18.84
CA ALA A 37 -14.62 0.73 19.78
C ALA A 37 -14.14 2.17 20.07
N GLU A 38 -14.37 2.55 21.33
CA GLU A 38 -13.86 3.73 22.05
C GLU A 38 -12.33 3.80 22.19
N GLU A 39 -11.55 3.19 21.30
CA GLU A 39 -10.08 3.15 21.44
C GLU A 39 -9.39 3.84 20.27
N THR A 40 -9.08 5.12 20.49
CA THR A 40 -8.18 5.96 19.69
C THR A 40 -8.79 6.57 18.42
N CYS A 41 -9.67 7.55 18.59
CA CYS A 41 -9.89 8.55 17.54
C CYS A 41 -8.54 9.24 17.28
N LYS A 42 -7.83 8.80 16.23
CA LYS A 42 -6.55 9.38 15.83
C LYS A 42 -6.76 10.87 15.60
N ASP A 43 -5.95 11.71 16.24
CA ASP A 43 -6.02 13.15 16.02
C ASP A 43 -5.75 13.50 14.54
N LEU A 44 -6.15 14.69 14.12
CA LEU A 44 -5.94 15.13 12.73
C LEU A 44 -4.45 15.09 12.33
N PHE A 45 -3.53 15.26 13.27
CA PHE A 45 -2.10 15.13 13.02
C PHE A 45 -1.67 13.70 12.67
N SER A 46 -2.18 12.70 13.39
CA SER A 46 -1.93 11.28 13.11
C SER A 46 -2.47 10.87 11.74
N ASN A 47 -3.66 11.35 11.37
CA ASN A 47 -4.23 11.14 10.04
C ASN A 47 -3.39 11.81 8.93
N TYR A 48 -2.94 13.05 9.17
CA TYR A 48 -2.03 13.75 8.26
C TYR A 48 -0.74 12.97 8.00
N LEU A 49 -0.14 12.39 9.05
CA LEU A 49 1.07 11.57 8.92
C LEU A 49 0.81 10.27 8.14
N MET A 50 -0.28 9.57 8.45
CA MET A 50 -0.68 8.33 7.77
C MET A 50 -0.85 8.55 6.26
N LEU A 51 -1.58 9.62 5.87
CA LEU A 51 -1.79 9.97 4.46
C LEU A 51 -0.46 10.29 3.74
N LYS A 52 0.47 10.95 4.42
CA LYS A 52 1.81 11.20 3.88
C LYS A 52 2.65 9.93 3.73
N ALA A 53 2.57 9.02 4.67
CA ALA A 53 3.28 7.74 4.61
C ALA A 53 2.81 6.89 3.41
N ILE A 54 1.50 6.80 3.21
CA ILE A 54 0.90 6.12 2.05
C ILE A 54 1.34 6.81 0.75
N ARG A 55 1.26 8.15 0.64
CA ARG A 55 1.75 8.88 -0.56
C ARG A 55 3.22 8.58 -0.84
N THR A 56 4.06 8.59 0.18
CA THR A 56 5.50 8.30 0.04
C THR A 56 5.73 6.89 -0.52
N THR A 57 4.93 5.91 -0.07
CA THR A 57 4.98 4.53 -0.59
C THR A 57 4.52 4.46 -2.04
N VAL A 58 3.48 5.22 -2.42
CA VAL A 58 3.01 5.32 -3.82
C VAL A 58 4.10 5.91 -4.73
N GLU A 59 4.74 6.99 -4.32
CA GLU A 59 5.70 7.73 -5.15
C GLU A 59 7.06 7.05 -5.26
N SER A 60 7.50 6.39 -4.18
CA SER A 60 8.75 5.65 -4.21
C SER A 60 8.68 4.40 -5.09
N GLY A 61 7.49 3.87 -5.38
CA GLY A 61 7.30 2.63 -6.14
C GLY A 61 7.99 1.41 -5.50
N LEU A 62 8.52 1.58 -4.29
CA LEU A 62 9.41 0.66 -3.59
C LEU A 62 8.80 0.36 -2.24
N ILE A 63 8.17 -0.80 -2.13
CA ILE A 63 8.20 -1.48 -0.84
C ILE A 63 9.65 -1.97 -0.72
N ARG A 64 10.38 -1.54 0.33
CA ARG A 64 11.59 -2.23 0.76
C ARG A 64 11.18 -3.69 1.00
N LEU A 65 11.41 -4.52 -0.01
CA LEU A 65 11.24 -5.95 0.08
C LEU A 65 12.41 -6.41 0.94
N ASP A 66 12.26 -6.30 2.26
CA ASP A 66 13.27 -6.79 3.17
C ASP A 66 13.42 -8.29 2.88
N ASP A 67 14.60 -8.67 2.42
CA ASP A 67 14.89 -9.89 1.66
C ASP A 67 14.94 -11.15 2.54
N HIS A 68 14.19 -11.15 3.65
CA HIS A 68 14.19 -12.19 4.66
C HIS A 68 12.77 -12.68 4.95
N LYS A 69 12.16 -13.40 3.99
CA LYS A 69 11.32 -14.62 4.20
C LYS A 69 10.52 -14.94 2.94
N ALA A 70 11.18 -15.51 1.94
CA ALA A 70 10.55 -16.23 0.83
C ALA A 70 9.88 -17.57 1.27
N LYS A 71 9.19 -17.61 2.42
CA LYS A 71 8.61 -18.85 2.97
C LYS A 71 7.23 -18.73 3.60
N ASN A 72 6.48 -17.64 3.35
CA ASN A 72 5.15 -17.43 3.95
C ASN A 72 3.99 -17.35 2.95
N ASN A 73 4.16 -17.77 1.69
CA ASN A 73 3.07 -17.79 0.70
C ASN A 73 1.91 -18.76 1.03
N ILE A 74 2.06 -19.59 2.07
CA ILE A 74 1.01 -20.53 2.53
C ILE A 74 0.14 -19.91 3.65
N ALA A 75 0.58 -18.82 4.30
CA ALA A 75 -0.14 -18.21 5.42
C ALA A 75 -1.20 -17.17 4.99
N LEU A 76 -1.20 -16.72 3.73
CA LEU A 76 -2.12 -15.67 3.25
C LEU A 76 -3.58 -16.14 3.13
N ASN A 77 -3.82 -17.46 3.14
CA ASN A 77 -5.14 -18.04 2.93
C ASN A 77 -6.03 -18.16 4.19
N LYS A 78 -5.58 -17.67 5.36
CA LYS A 78 -6.24 -18.05 6.62
C LYS A 78 -6.85 -16.95 7.48
N THR A 79 -7.06 -15.74 6.98
CA THR A 79 -7.98 -14.79 7.65
C THR A 79 -8.43 -13.74 6.64
N LEU A 80 -9.62 -13.91 6.06
CA LEU A 80 -10.24 -12.97 5.13
C LEU A 80 -11.54 -12.41 5.75
N GLU A 81 -11.48 -11.97 7.01
CA GLU A 81 -12.53 -11.27 7.76
C GLU A 81 -11.91 -10.65 9.03
N PRO A 82 -12.19 -9.39 9.44
CA PRO A 82 -12.60 -8.21 8.71
C PRO A 82 -11.38 -7.27 8.52
N LEU A 83 -10.71 -7.34 7.36
CA LEU A 83 -9.67 -6.35 7.00
C LEU A 83 -10.23 -4.93 6.81
N LEU A 84 -11.57 -4.78 6.81
CA LEU A 84 -12.24 -3.48 6.80
C LEU A 84 -12.11 -2.73 8.13
N ASP A 85 -11.87 -3.42 9.25
CA ASP A 85 -11.66 -2.80 10.56
C ASP A 85 -10.16 -2.50 10.82
N THR A 86 -9.31 -2.70 9.81
CA THR A 86 -7.86 -2.51 9.93
C THR A 86 -7.45 -1.12 9.49
N ASP A 87 -6.46 -0.54 10.18
CA ASP A 87 -5.83 0.73 9.84
C ASP A 87 -5.55 0.88 8.32
N PRO A 88 -6.02 1.96 7.66
CA PRO A 88 -5.92 2.11 6.20
C PRO A 88 -4.50 2.00 5.64
N GLU A 89 -3.47 2.42 6.37
CA GLU A 89 -2.08 2.30 5.97
C GLU A 89 -1.63 0.83 5.94
N ALA A 90 -1.96 0.05 6.97
CA ALA A 90 -1.66 -1.39 7.00
C ALA A 90 -2.36 -2.15 5.87
N LEU A 91 -3.64 -1.83 5.60
CA LEU A 91 -4.40 -2.42 4.50
C LEU A 91 -3.78 -2.09 3.14
N PHE A 92 -3.36 -0.83 2.94
CA PHE A 92 -2.67 -0.40 1.73
C PHE A 92 -1.36 -1.18 1.52
N HIS A 93 -0.52 -1.29 2.55
CA HIS A 93 0.73 -2.04 2.49
C HIS A 93 0.51 -3.53 2.18
N PHE A 94 -0.50 -4.14 2.78
CA PHE A 94 -0.89 -5.52 2.50
C PHE A 94 -1.21 -5.72 1.01
N HIS A 95 -2.09 -4.87 0.46
CA HIS A 95 -2.49 -4.99 -0.95
C HIS A 95 -1.34 -4.73 -1.92
N VAL A 96 -0.53 -3.70 -1.70
CA VAL A 96 0.60 -3.40 -2.62
C VAL A 96 1.65 -4.51 -2.55
N ARG A 97 1.93 -5.10 -1.38
CA ARG A 97 2.80 -6.27 -1.26
C ARG A 97 2.24 -7.47 -2.01
N GLY A 98 0.94 -7.74 -1.87
CA GLY A 98 0.26 -8.81 -2.61
C GLY A 98 0.37 -8.63 -4.12
N LEU A 99 0.09 -7.41 -4.60
CA LEU A 99 0.23 -7.06 -6.01
C LEU A 99 1.67 -7.26 -6.51
N PHE A 100 2.68 -6.81 -5.75
CA PHE A 100 4.09 -7.00 -6.11
C PHE A 100 4.46 -8.48 -6.25
N SER A 101 3.99 -9.33 -5.33
CA SER A 101 4.20 -10.77 -5.39
C SER A 101 3.60 -11.38 -6.67
N VAL A 102 2.35 -11.03 -6.99
CA VAL A 102 1.68 -11.50 -8.21
C VAL A 102 2.44 -11.05 -9.46
N MET A 103 2.84 -9.78 -9.51
CA MET A 103 3.58 -9.24 -10.64
C MET A 103 4.94 -9.93 -10.82
N SER A 104 5.67 -10.20 -9.73
CA SER A 104 6.94 -10.92 -9.78
C SER A 104 6.79 -12.32 -10.40
N ASP A 105 5.77 -13.07 -10.00
CA ASP A 105 5.50 -14.40 -10.54
C ASP A 105 5.07 -14.36 -12.00
N LEU A 106 4.26 -13.37 -12.39
CA LEU A 106 3.87 -13.15 -13.78
C LEU A 106 5.08 -12.78 -14.63
N THR A 107 5.98 -11.92 -14.15
CA THR A 107 7.22 -11.56 -14.85
C THR A 107 8.08 -12.79 -15.13
N LYS A 108 8.27 -13.68 -14.14
CA LYS A 108 9.00 -14.95 -14.34
C LYS A 108 8.33 -15.82 -15.40
N LYS A 109 7.01 -15.99 -15.33
CA LYS A 109 6.25 -16.76 -16.34
C LYS A 109 6.39 -16.16 -17.73
N THR A 110 6.36 -14.84 -17.87
CA THR A 110 6.59 -14.14 -19.13
C THR A 110 7.99 -14.41 -19.66
N GLN A 111 9.03 -14.31 -18.83
CA GLN A 111 10.41 -14.61 -19.21
C GLN A 111 10.56 -16.07 -19.70
N THR A 112 10.07 -17.03 -18.93
CA THR A 112 10.10 -18.46 -19.32
C THR A 112 9.35 -18.71 -20.62
N LEU A 113 8.20 -18.07 -20.83
CA LEU A 113 7.45 -18.18 -22.08
C LEU A 113 8.25 -17.61 -23.26
N THR A 114 8.89 -16.46 -23.08
CA THR A 114 9.74 -15.83 -24.10
C THR A 114 10.96 -16.69 -24.42
N GLU A 115 11.67 -17.20 -23.41
CA GLU A 115 12.82 -18.11 -23.57
C GLU A 115 12.42 -19.34 -24.39
N LYS A 116 11.33 -20.00 -23.99
CA LYS A 116 10.82 -21.18 -24.71
C LYS A 116 10.44 -20.87 -26.16
N TYR A 117 9.91 -19.68 -26.44
CA TYR A 117 9.63 -19.26 -27.81
C TYR A 117 10.92 -19.06 -28.62
N MET A 118 11.95 -18.45 -28.02
CA MET A 118 13.26 -18.26 -28.67
C MET A 118 13.94 -19.60 -28.98
N ASP A 119 13.81 -20.59 -28.10
CA ASP A 119 14.27 -21.96 -28.33
C ASP A 119 13.57 -22.59 -29.56
N ILE A 120 12.25 -22.43 -29.67
CA ILE A 120 11.44 -23.00 -30.77
C ILE A 120 11.88 -22.45 -32.13
N ILE A 121 12.19 -21.16 -32.21
CA ILE A 121 12.62 -20.50 -33.45
C ILE A 121 14.14 -20.59 -33.70
N GLY A 122 14.88 -21.28 -32.81
CA GLY A 122 16.32 -21.48 -32.96
C GLY A 122 17.17 -20.22 -32.81
N ILE A 123 16.67 -19.22 -32.08
CA ILE A 123 17.39 -17.95 -31.81
C ILE A 123 18.09 -17.99 -30.44
N ALA A 124 17.71 -18.92 -29.55
CA ALA A 124 18.39 -19.10 -28.27
C ALA A 124 19.84 -19.59 -28.49
N ASN A 125 20.80 -18.93 -27.81
CA ASN A 125 22.22 -19.29 -27.82
C ASN A 125 22.51 -20.46 -26.88
#